data_AF-A0A356NG56-F1
#
_entry.id   AF-A0A356NG56-F1
#
_cell.length_a   1.000
_cell.length_b   1.000
_cell.length_c   1.000
_cell.angle_alpha   90.00
_cell.angle_beta   90.00
_cell.angle_gamma   90.00
#
_symmetry.space_group_name_H-M   'P 1'
#
loop_
_entity.id
_entity.type
_entity.pdbx_description
1 polymer ?
#
loop_
_entity_poly.entity_id
_entity_poly.type
_entity_poly.pdbx_seq_one_letter_code
_entity_poly.pdbx_strand_id
1 'polypeptide(L)'
;ITYAVDQAFAFKVDTDEEGLRRAKRQLVVVRNSDKEHIEPVDGFEEGDLIVVAGQGGLKDDSAIRELSELESVQDPVDSGNVADTSTPAVQNPPKPKPGK
;
A
#
# COMPACT_ATOMS: atom_id res chain seq x y z
N ILE A 1 0.76 -1.14 -13.00
CA ILE A 1 -0.57 -1.63 -13.44
C ILE A 1 -1.11 -2.63 -12.44
N THR A 2 -2.40 -2.58 -12.13
CA THR A 2 -3.14 -3.59 -11.36
C THR A 2 -4.20 -4.23 -12.24
N TYR A 3 -4.60 -5.46 -11.89
CA TYR A 3 -5.62 -6.20 -12.63
C TYR A 3 -6.80 -6.50 -11.71
N ALA A 4 -8.02 -6.23 -12.17
CA ALA A 4 -9.25 -6.57 -11.47
C ALA A 4 -10.33 -6.96 -12.48
N VAL A 5 -10.93 -8.14 -12.30
CA VAL A 5 -12.02 -8.67 -13.15
C VAL A 5 -11.65 -8.55 -14.65
N ASP A 6 -10.48 -9.08 -15.02
CA ASP A 6 -9.93 -9.10 -16.38
C ASP A 6 -9.68 -7.71 -17.02
N GLN A 7 -9.72 -6.64 -16.22
CA GLN A 7 -9.39 -5.28 -16.67
C GLN A 7 -8.08 -4.79 -16.05
N ALA A 8 -7.33 -4.01 -16.83
CA ALA A 8 -6.10 -3.37 -16.40
C ALA A 8 -6.38 -1.95 -15.89
N PHE A 9 -5.77 -1.58 -14.78
CA PHE A 9 -5.90 -0.27 -14.18
C PHE A 9 -4.54 0.34 -13.82
N ALA A 10 -4.49 1.67 -13.85
CA ALA A 10 -3.45 2.48 -13.25
C ALA A 10 -4.06 3.38 -12.19
N PHE A 11 -3.22 3.99 -11.36
CA PHE A 11 -3.63 5.07 -10.48
C PHE A 11 -2.98 6.36 -10.95
N LYS A 12 -3.81 7.34 -11.30
CA LYS A 12 -3.42 8.73 -11.51
C LYS A 12 -3.34 9.42 -10.14
N VAL A 13 -2.44 10.40 -10.02
CA VAL A 13 -2.41 11.31 -8.87
C VAL A 13 -3.28 12.50 -9.19
N ASP A 14 -4.25 12.76 -8.32
CA ASP A 14 -5.09 13.95 -8.33
C ASP A 14 -4.84 14.75 -7.05
N THR A 15 -4.98 16.08 -7.10
CA THR A 15 -4.84 16.92 -5.89
C THR A 15 -6.23 17.39 -5.48
N ASP A 16 -6.64 17.05 -4.26
CA ASP A 16 -7.94 17.49 -3.74
C ASP A 16 -7.95 18.98 -3.34
N GLU A 17 -9.12 19.47 -2.93
CA GLU A 17 -9.33 20.87 -2.53
C GLU A 17 -8.46 21.30 -1.32
N GLU A 18 -7.97 20.32 -0.54
CA GLU A 18 -7.11 20.55 0.62
C GLU A 18 -5.61 20.48 0.25
N GLY A 19 -5.30 20.25 -1.03
CA GLY A 19 -3.93 20.11 -1.52
C GLY A 19 -3.33 18.73 -1.29
N LEU A 20 -4.11 17.73 -0.87
CA LEU A 20 -3.63 16.37 -0.63
C LEU A 20 -3.70 15.54 -1.90
N ARG A 21 -2.61 14.82 -2.18
CA ARG A 21 -2.52 13.89 -3.32
C ARG A 21 -3.36 12.65 -3.07
N ARG A 22 -4.25 12.33 -4.02
CA ARG A 22 -5.18 11.20 -3.99
C ARG A 22 -4.97 10.29 -5.18
N ALA A 23 -5.08 8.99 -4.95
CA ALA A 23 -5.08 7.99 -5.99
C ALA A 23 -6.45 7.96 -6.70
N LYS A 24 -6.47 8.17 -8.00
CA LYS A 24 -7.66 8.00 -8.85
C LYS A 24 -7.47 6.82 -9.78
N ARG A 25 -8.35 5.83 -9.69
CA ARG A 25 -8.25 4.64 -10.54
C ARG A 25 -8.63 4.99 -11.98
N GLN A 26 -7.72 4.72 -12.91
CA GLN A 26 -7.91 4.91 -14.34
C GLN A 26 -7.91 3.57 -15.05
N LEU A 27 -8.97 3.30 -15.85
CA LEU A 27 -9.01 2.14 -16.73
C LEU A 27 -7.94 2.30 -17.83
N VAL A 28 -7.15 1.26 -18.04
CA VAL A 28 -6.14 1.21 -19.10
C VAL A 28 -6.68 0.36 -20.23
N VAL A 29 -7.10 1.02 -21.31
CA VAL A 29 -7.43 0.35 -22.57
C VAL A 29 -6.14 0.24 -23.38
N VAL A 30 -5.59 -0.97 -23.46
CA VAL A 30 -4.27 -1.21 -24.06
C VAL A 30 -4.39 -1.34 -25.59
N ARG A 31 -3.60 -0.56 -26.32
CA ARG A 31 -3.41 -0.72 -27.76
C ARG A 31 -2.37 -1.80 -28.07
N ASN A 32 -1.25 -1.73 -27.36
CA ASN A 32 -0.12 -2.63 -27.50
C ASN A 32 0.58 -2.81 -26.14
N SER A 33 1.21 -3.96 -25.92
CA SER A 33 1.99 -4.21 -24.71
C SER A 33 3.08 -5.23 -24.97
N ASP A 34 4.22 -5.03 -24.32
CA ASP A 34 5.26 -6.04 -24.17
C ASP A 34 5.54 -6.29 -22.68
N LYS A 35 6.68 -6.92 -22.36
CA LYS A 35 7.04 -7.27 -20.98
C LYS A 35 7.33 -6.04 -20.12
N GLU A 36 7.79 -4.96 -20.74
CA GLU A 36 8.31 -3.76 -20.08
C GLU A 36 7.40 -2.54 -20.31
N HIS A 37 6.67 -2.50 -21.43
CA HIS A 37 5.90 -1.34 -21.87
C HIS A 37 4.44 -1.64 -22.15
N ILE A 38 3.58 -0.65 -21.87
CA ILE A 38 2.15 -0.67 -22.19
C ILE A 38 1.81 0.66 -22.88
N GLU A 39 1.21 0.57 -24.06
CA GLU A 39 0.71 1.71 -24.82
C GLU A 39 -0.81 1.83 -24.65
N PRO A 40 -1.31 2.82 -23.88
CA PRO A 40 -2.74 3.05 -23.74
C PRO A 40 -3.34 3.71 -25.00
N VAL A 41 -4.63 3.47 -25.25
CA VAL A 41 -5.39 4.10 -26.33
C VAL A 41 -5.86 5.52 -25.95
N ASP A 42 -6.28 5.69 -24.69
CA ASP A 42 -6.89 6.92 -24.17
C ASP A 42 -6.83 6.92 -22.63
N GLY A 43 -7.24 8.02 -21.99
CA GLY A 43 -7.36 8.20 -20.54
C GLY A 43 -6.10 8.73 -19.85
N PHE A 44 -5.09 9.10 -20.63
CA PHE A 44 -3.81 9.63 -20.16
C PHE A 44 -3.37 10.80 -21.01
N GLU A 45 -2.90 11.86 -20.36
CA GLU A 45 -2.40 13.08 -20.97
C GLU A 45 -0.96 13.35 -20.52
N GLU A 46 -0.20 14.09 -21.34
CA GLU A 46 1.13 14.53 -20.93
C GLU A 46 1.04 15.40 -19.67
N GLY A 47 1.89 15.10 -18.68
CA GLY A 47 1.85 15.74 -17.37
C GLY A 47 1.06 14.97 -16.31
N ASP A 48 0.30 13.94 -16.69
CA ASP A 48 -0.30 13.03 -15.72
C ASP A 48 0.77 12.35 -14.86
N LEU A 49 0.59 12.42 -13.55
CA LEU A 49 1.40 11.69 -12.59
C LEU A 49 0.79 10.31 -12.35
N ILE A 50 1.56 9.26 -12.62
CA ILE A 50 1.11 7.87 -12.53
C ILE A 50 1.88 7.14 -11.44
N VAL A 51 1.17 6.41 -10.59
CA VAL A 51 1.80 5.57 -9.56
C VAL A 51 2.43 4.33 -10.19
N VAL A 52 3.75 4.21 -10.07
CA VAL A 52 4.53 3.09 -10.62
C VAL A 52 4.97 2.05 -9.57
N ALA A 53 4.89 2.39 -8.28
CA ALA A 53 5.25 1.50 -7.17
C ALA A 53 4.23 1.59 -6.02
N GLY A 54 4.04 0.50 -5.27
CA GLY A 54 3.12 0.45 -4.13
C GLY A 54 1.63 0.33 -4.49
N GLN A 55 1.30 0.17 -5.78
CA GLN A 55 -0.07 0.19 -6.29
C GLN A 55 -0.99 -0.91 -5.74
N GLY A 56 -0.44 -2.01 -5.22
CA GLY A 56 -1.21 -3.14 -4.68
C GLY A 56 -1.99 -2.79 -3.40
N GLY A 57 -1.54 -1.78 -2.65
CA GLY A 57 -2.22 -1.31 -1.44
C GLY A 57 -3.25 -0.21 -1.69
N LEU A 58 -3.31 0.34 -2.91
CA LEU A 58 -4.12 1.51 -3.20
C LEU A 58 -5.57 1.13 -3.54
N LYS A 59 -6.48 1.89 -2.97
CA LYS A 59 -7.89 2.00 -3.38
C LYS A 59 -8.12 3.37 -3.98
N ASP A 60 -9.29 3.55 -4.60
CA ASP A 60 -9.72 4.88 -5.02
C ASP A 60 -9.73 5.84 -3.82
N ASP A 61 -9.31 7.09 -4.04
CA ASP A 61 -9.18 8.17 -3.07
C ASP A 61 -8.17 7.94 -1.93
N SER A 62 -7.33 6.91 -2.05
CA SER A 62 -6.24 6.69 -1.09
C SER A 62 -5.29 7.88 -1.10
N ALA A 63 -4.88 8.35 0.08
CA ALA A 63 -3.85 9.39 0.18
C ALA A 63 -2.51 8.83 -0.33
N ILE A 64 -1.82 9.62 -1.14
CA ILE A 64 -0.50 9.31 -1.69
C ILE A 64 0.53 10.19 -0.97
N ARG A 65 1.66 9.58 -0.60
CA ARG A 65 2.86 10.27 -0.10
C ARG A 65 4.03 9.87 -0.98
N GLU A 66 4.89 10.82 -1.33
CA GLU A 66 6.07 10.53 -2.12
C GLU A 66 7.12 9.83 -1.26
N LEU A 67 7.89 8.92 -1.86
CA LEU A 67 8.95 8.21 -1.12
C LEU A 67 10.05 9.17 -0.65
N SER A 68 10.35 10.21 -1.43
CA SER A 68 11.32 11.25 -1.07
C SER A 68 10.91 12.07 0.17
N GLU A 69 9.60 12.21 0.43
CA GLU A 69 9.10 12.88 1.63
C GLU A 69 9.41 12.04 2.88
N LEU A 70 9.40 10.71 2.76
CA LEU A 70 9.65 9.79 3.88
C LEU A 70 11.13 9.71 4.28
N GLU A 71 12.06 9.97 3.35
CA GLU A 71 13.50 10.00 3.64
C GLU A 71 13.89 11.19 4.53
N SER A 72 13.05 12.23 4.61
CA SER A 72 13.24 13.37 5.49
C SER A 72 12.76 13.13 6.94
N VAL A 73 12.12 11.99 7.21
CA VAL A 73 11.63 11.59 8.55
C VAL A 73 12.54 10.51 9.13
N GLN A 74 13.82 10.83 9.32
CA GLN A 74 14.72 10.03 10.17
C GLN A 74 15.53 10.94 11.09
N ASP A 75 14.87 11.39 12.16
CA ASP A 75 15.53 11.41 13.46
C ASP A 75 14.93 10.26 14.28
N PRO A 76 15.73 9.30 14.79
CA PRO A 76 15.22 8.30 15.71
C PRO A 76 14.76 9.02 16.98
N VAL A 77 13.44 9.07 17.22
CA VAL A 77 12.94 9.34 18.57
C VAL A 77 13.36 8.16 19.43
N ASP A 78 14.36 8.41 20.28
CA ASP A 78 14.75 7.55 21.38
C ASP A 78 13.48 7.15 22.14
N SER A 79 12.99 5.93 21.91
CA SER A 79 11.84 5.38 22.59
C SER A 79 12.27 4.92 23.98
N GLY A 80 12.60 5.88 24.83
CA GLY A 80 12.75 5.70 26.26
C GLY A 80 11.40 5.84 26.94
N ASN A 81 10.65 4.74 27.09
CA ASN A 81 10.28 4.25 28.42
C ASN A 81 9.67 2.84 28.39
N VAL A 82 10.05 2.11 29.43
CA VAL A 82 9.92 0.68 29.68
C VAL A 82 8.49 0.18 29.91
N ALA A 83 8.22 -1.03 29.41
CA ALA A 83 7.43 -2.02 30.13
C ALA A 83 8.10 -3.39 29.93
N ASP A 84 9.02 -3.69 30.84
CA ASP A 84 9.55 -5.04 31.08
C ASP A 84 8.39 -5.93 31.54
N THR A 85 7.95 -6.85 30.69
CA THR A 85 7.10 -7.98 31.10
C THR A 85 7.89 -9.27 30.99
N SER A 86 8.95 -9.38 31.79
CA SER A 86 9.61 -10.65 32.09
C SER A 86 8.94 -11.31 33.31
N THR A 87 7.99 -12.23 33.09
CA THR A 87 7.74 -13.40 33.96
C THR A 87 6.77 -14.39 33.29
N PRO A 88 6.79 -15.71 33.62
CA PRO A 88 7.05 -16.76 32.65
C PRO A 88 5.79 -17.58 32.31
N ALA A 89 5.93 -18.41 31.28
CA ALA A 89 4.93 -19.40 30.87
C ALA A 89 4.51 -20.33 32.03
N VAL A 90 3.27 -20.19 32.48
CA VAL A 90 2.63 -21.18 33.36
C VAL A 90 2.13 -22.33 32.48
N GLN A 91 2.86 -23.45 32.54
CA GLN A 91 2.44 -24.74 32.01
C GLN A 91 1.21 -25.24 32.80
N ASN A 92 0.10 -25.49 32.10
CA ASN A 92 -1.04 -26.20 32.67
C ASN A 92 -0.64 -27.66 32.99
N PRO A 93 -0.87 -28.18 34.21
CA PRO A 93 -0.64 -29.59 34.49
C PRO A 93 -1.73 -30.49 33.87
N PRO A 94 -1.41 -31.74 33.51
CA PRO A 94 -2.31 -32.65 32.82
C PRO A 94 -3.44 -33.18 33.74
N LYS A 95 -4.62 -33.34 33.13
CA LYS A 95 -5.88 -33.83 33.71
C LYS A 95 -5.73 -35.26 34.27
N PRO A 96 -6.17 -35.57 35.51
CA PRO A 96 -6.10 -36.93 36.04
C PRO A 96 -7.20 -37.84 35.44
N LYS A 97 -6.85 -39.08 35.12
CA LYS A 97 -7.76 -40.17 34.72
C LYS A 97 -8.67 -40.57 35.89
N PRO A 98 -9.94 -40.95 35.64
CA PRO A 98 -10.80 -41.50 36.68
C PRO A 98 -10.43 -42.96 36.97
N GLY A 99 -10.04 -43.24 38.22
CA GLY A 99 -9.85 -44.60 38.72
C GLY A 99 -11.19 -45.21 39.17
N LYS A 100 -11.37 -46.50 38.86
CA LYS A 100 -12.32 -47.43 39.48
C LYS A 100 -11.70 -48.04 40.73
#